data_AF-A0A6I2GGE7-F1
#
_entry.id   AF-A0A6I2GGE7-F1
#
_cell.length_a   1.000
_cell.length_b   1.000
_cell.length_c   1.000
_cell.angle_alpha   90.00
_cell.angle_beta   90.00
_cell.angle_gamma   90.00
#
_symmetry.space_group_name_H-M   'P 1'
#
loop_
_entity.id
_entity.type
_entity.pdbx_description
1 polymer ?
#
loop_
_entity_poly.entity_id
_entity_poly.type
_entity_poly.pdbx_seq_one_letter_code
_entity_poly.pdbx_strand_id
1 'polypeptide(L)'
;MKQIPEDHLVALICEGKSEKTILSILLEDNKLCFSEDQLLDNKIITDVRSAKKFADVYLNFQFEVPIHVVIVQDSKNNLWMKKMSKAYQGKIEEVIYCITSPEIEMLMIHSINCFDKFNKVKSKVKPS
;
A
#
# COMPACT_ATOMS: atom_id res chain seq x y z
N MET A 1 -10.14 10.11 -8.25
CA MET A 1 -9.22 10.52 -7.17
C MET A 1 -8.43 11.71 -7.69
N LYS A 2 -8.13 12.72 -6.86
CA LYS A 2 -7.29 13.84 -7.32
C LYS A 2 -5.84 13.39 -7.43
N GLN A 3 -5.09 13.99 -8.34
CA GLN A 3 -3.65 13.81 -8.44
C GLN A 3 -2.98 14.36 -7.18
N ILE A 4 -1.99 13.63 -6.66
CA ILE A 4 -1.17 14.12 -5.54
C ILE A 4 -0.23 15.21 -6.10
N PRO A 5 -0.05 16.34 -5.40
CA PRO A 5 0.87 17.39 -5.86
C PRO A 5 2.28 16.81 -6.10
N GLU A 6 2.92 17.22 -7.19
CA GLU A 6 4.21 16.66 -7.65
C GLU A 6 5.35 16.88 -6.64
N ASP A 7 5.29 17.96 -5.85
CA ASP A 7 6.26 18.29 -4.81
C ASP A 7 6.03 17.54 -3.48
N HIS A 8 4.93 16.80 -3.35
CA HIS A 8 4.66 16.02 -2.14
C HIS A 8 5.23 14.60 -2.23
N LEU A 9 5.60 14.05 -1.07
CA LEU A 9 6.05 12.66 -0.94
C LEU A 9 4.88 11.70 -0.73
N VAL A 10 5.05 10.46 -1.19
CA VAL A 10 4.06 9.38 -1.09
C VAL A 10 4.67 8.16 -0.41
N ALA A 11 4.15 7.80 0.76
CA ALA A 11 4.41 6.49 1.37
C ALA A 11 3.40 5.47 0.85
N LEU A 12 3.77 4.70 -0.17
CA LEU A 12 2.98 3.59 -0.69
C LEU A 12 3.27 2.29 0.07
N ILE A 13 2.27 1.79 0.80
CA ILE A 13 2.39 0.64 1.70
C ILE A 13 1.47 -0.49 1.22
N CYS A 14 1.96 -1.73 1.16
CA CYS A 14 1.11 -2.89 0.90
C CYS A 14 1.39 -4.10 1.81
N GLU A 15 0.40 -4.99 1.96
CA GLU A 15 0.48 -6.12 2.89
C GLU A 15 1.08 -7.40 2.29
N GLY A 16 0.79 -7.67 1.01
CA GLY A 16 1.19 -8.90 0.34
C GLY A 16 2.09 -8.69 -0.88
N LYS A 17 2.58 -9.82 -1.40
CA LYS A 17 3.44 -9.87 -2.59
C LYS A 17 2.65 -9.63 -3.87
N SER A 18 1.40 -10.08 -3.91
CA SER A 18 0.50 -9.92 -5.06
C SER A 18 0.22 -8.44 -5.31
N GLU A 19 -0.14 -7.70 -4.26
CA GLU A 19 -0.37 -6.26 -4.29
C GLU A 19 0.90 -5.51 -4.67
N LYS A 20 2.05 -5.89 -4.10
CA LYS A 20 3.33 -5.29 -4.49
C LYS A 20 3.58 -5.43 -5.99
N THR A 21 3.32 -6.63 -6.54
CA THR A 21 3.55 -6.91 -7.97
C THR A 21 2.66 -6.03 -8.85
N ILE A 22 1.36 -5.97 -8.53
CA ILE A 22 0.41 -5.12 -9.27
C ILE A 22 0.77 -3.64 -9.14
N LEU A 23 1.10 -3.18 -7.93
CA LEU A 23 1.49 -1.79 -7.70
C LEU A 23 2.76 -1.43 -8.46
N SER A 24 3.73 -2.34 -8.56
CA SER A 24 4.96 -2.11 -9.34
C SER A 24 4.63 -1.89 -10.81
N ILE A 25 3.79 -2.75 -11.40
CA ILE A 25 3.33 -2.60 -12.80
C ILE A 25 2.59 -1.27 -12.99
N LEU A 26 1.68 -0.91 -12.09
CA LEU A 26 0.92 0.35 -12.18
C LEU A 26 1.81 1.59 -12.02
N LEU A 27 2.87 1.50 -11.22
CA LEU A 27 3.84 2.57 -11.01
C LEU A 27 4.71 2.75 -12.26
N GLU A 28 5.26 1.65 -12.79
CA GLU A 28 6.07 1.62 -14.03
C GLU A 28 5.30 2.19 -15.23
N ASP A 29 4.01 1.85 -15.35
CA ASP A 29 3.13 2.32 -16.43
C ASP A 29 2.51 3.71 -16.19
N ASN A 30 2.90 4.40 -15.11
CA ASN A 30 2.37 5.72 -14.72
C ASN A 30 0.83 5.75 -14.63
N LYS A 31 0.24 4.73 -14.00
CA LYS A 31 -1.23 4.57 -13.83
C LYS A 31 -1.75 4.96 -12.46
N LEU A 32 -0.88 5.35 -11.53
CA LEU A 32 -1.26 5.85 -10.21
C LEU A 32 -1.45 7.38 -10.24
N CYS A 33 -2.04 7.93 -9.18
CA CYS A 33 -2.25 9.38 -9.02
C CYS A 33 -0.98 10.12 -8.54
N PHE A 34 0.18 9.49 -8.66
CA PHE A 34 1.52 9.94 -8.32
C PHE A 34 2.53 9.10 -9.11
N SER A 35 3.76 9.57 -9.23
CA SER A 35 4.85 8.89 -9.94
C SER A 35 5.87 8.24 -8.99
N GLU A 36 6.78 7.43 -9.55
CA GLU A 36 7.79 6.69 -8.78
C GLU A 36 8.76 7.60 -8.00
N ASP A 37 9.11 8.76 -8.56
CA ASP A 37 10.00 9.76 -7.95
C ASP A 37 9.39 10.42 -6.70
N GLN A 38 8.08 10.34 -6.52
CA GLN A 38 7.40 10.82 -5.32
C GLN A 38 7.47 9.80 -4.17
N LEU A 39 7.92 8.56 -4.40
CA LEU A 39 7.93 7.53 -3.38
C LEU A 39 8.90 7.84 -2.24
N LEU A 40 8.39 7.77 -1.01
CA LEU A 40 9.22 7.81 0.18
C LEU A 40 10.24 6.65 0.16
N ASP A 41 11.52 6.98 0.34
CA ASP A 41 12.65 6.05 0.19
C ASP A 41 12.74 5.35 -1.19
N ASN A 42 12.10 5.91 -2.24
CA ASN A 42 12.08 5.34 -3.59
C ASN A 42 11.63 3.85 -3.62
N LYS A 43 10.66 3.47 -2.77
CA LYS A 43 10.21 2.08 -2.68
C LYS A 43 8.75 1.92 -2.27
N ILE A 44 8.18 0.77 -2.66
CA ILE A 44 6.95 0.24 -2.06
C ILE A 44 7.30 -0.39 -0.70
N ILE A 45 6.66 0.10 0.36
CA ILE A 45 6.89 -0.33 1.74
C ILE A 45 6.05 -1.57 2.04
N THR A 46 6.68 -2.69 2.40
CA THR A 46 5.97 -3.95 2.65
C THR A 46 6.08 -4.46 4.08
N ASP A 47 6.97 -3.89 4.89
CA ASP A 47 7.34 -4.44 6.20
C ASP A 47 6.70 -3.68 7.38
N VAL A 48 5.76 -2.77 7.12
CA VAL A 48 5.11 -1.94 8.14
C VAL A 48 3.66 -2.36 8.34
N ARG A 49 3.28 -2.60 9.61
CA ARG A 49 1.92 -2.99 10.02
C ARG A 49 1.42 -2.25 11.26
N SER A 50 2.11 -1.18 11.67
CA SER A 50 1.73 -0.39 12.84
C SER A 50 2.19 1.06 12.71
N ALA A 51 1.41 1.98 13.30
CA ALA A 51 1.69 3.41 13.21
C ALA A 51 3.01 3.76 13.88
N LYS A 52 3.32 3.07 14.98
CA LYS A 52 4.59 3.21 15.68
C LYS A 52 5.77 2.80 14.78
N LYS A 53 5.73 1.61 14.15
CA LYS A 53 6.81 1.18 13.27
C LYS A 53 6.97 2.12 12.08
N PHE A 54 5.86 2.58 11.48
CA PHE A 54 5.91 3.57 10.41
C PHE A 54 6.60 4.85 10.86
N ALA A 55 6.21 5.40 12.01
CA ALA A 55 6.80 6.62 12.54
C ALA A 55 8.30 6.47 12.85
N ASP A 56 8.65 5.40 13.56
CA ASP A 56 10.03 5.15 14.00
C ASP A 56 11.00 4.95 12.83
N VAL A 57 10.54 4.34 11.74
CA VAL A 57 11.39 4.06 10.57
C VAL A 57 11.38 5.21 9.56
N TYR A 58 10.21 5.78 9.29
CA TYR A 58 10.01 6.66 8.14
C TYR A 58 9.72 8.11 8.52
N LEU A 59 9.24 8.42 9.73
CA LEU A 59 8.85 9.79 10.10
C LEU A 59 9.80 10.47 11.09
N ASN A 60 10.93 9.85 11.42
CA ASN A 60 11.90 10.42 12.37
C ASN A 60 12.71 11.59 11.79
N PHE A 61 12.77 11.73 10.47
CA PHE A 61 13.43 12.86 9.80
C PHE A 61 12.52 14.08 9.69
N GLN A 62 13.11 15.26 9.53
CA GLN A 62 12.36 16.44 9.12
C GLN A 62 12.10 16.36 7.62
N PHE A 63 10.88 16.73 7.22
CA PHE A 63 10.47 16.78 5.82
C PHE A 63 10.13 18.23 5.50
N GLU A 64 10.62 18.71 4.37
CA GLU A 64 10.32 20.06 3.87
C GLU A 64 8.96 20.09 3.16
N VAL A 65 8.47 18.93 2.74
CA VAL A 65 7.22 18.75 2.00
C VAL A 65 6.26 17.79 2.73
N PRO A 66 4.94 17.93 2.55
CA PRO A 66 3.97 17.04 3.17
C PRO A 66 4.04 15.61 2.63
N ILE A 67 3.63 14.65 3.45
CA ILE A 67 3.58 13.22 3.08
C ILE A 67 2.13 12.77 2.93
N HIS A 68 1.82 12.12 1.82
CA HIS A 68 0.60 11.34 1.63
C HIS A 68 0.88 9.86 1.93
N VAL A 69 0.01 9.19 2.66
CA VAL A 69 0.17 7.77 2.98
C VAL A 69 -0.91 6.97 2.26
N VAL A 70 -0.51 6.12 1.31
CA VAL A 70 -1.41 5.25 0.55
C VAL A 70 -1.21 3.81 1.03
N ILE A 71 -2.24 3.22 1.61
CA ILE A 71 -2.19 1.86 2.18
C ILE A 71 -3.09 0.94 1.38
N VAL A 72 -2.48 -0.11 0.82
CA VAL A 72 -3.16 -1.19 0.12
C VAL A 72 -3.20 -2.42 1.03
N GLN A 73 -4.40 -2.81 1.48
CA GLN A 73 -4.56 -3.89 2.45
C GLN A 73 -5.86 -4.67 2.23
N ASP A 74 -5.89 -5.91 2.70
CA ASP A 74 -6.99 -6.87 2.45
C ASP A 74 -8.27 -6.60 3.27
N SER A 75 -8.18 -5.69 4.26
CA SER A 75 -9.22 -5.54 5.28
C SER A 75 -9.42 -4.11 5.76
N LYS A 76 -10.70 -3.77 5.95
CA LYS A 76 -11.15 -2.51 6.59
C LYS A 76 -10.99 -2.50 8.10
N ASN A 77 -10.77 -3.66 8.72
CA ASN A 77 -10.80 -3.77 10.19
C ASN A 77 -9.50 -3.33 10.83
N ASN A 78 -8.40 -3.27 10.08
CA ASN A 78 -7.09 -2.91 10.57
C ASN A 78 -6.65 -1.51 10.08
N LEU A 79 -7.34 -0.46 10.52
CA LEU A 79 -6.97 0.93 10.21
C LEU A 79 -5.87 1.44 11.15
N TRP A 80 -4.74 0.73 11.19
CA TRP A 80 -3.68 0.94 12.17
C TRP A 80 -3.06 2.34 12.14
N MET A 81 -3.07 3.05 11.00
CA MET A 81 -2.58 4.44 10.95
C MET A 81 -3.42 5.40 11.80
N LYS A 82 -4.67 5.08 12.13
CA LYS A 82 -5.48 5.89 13.05
C LYS A 82 -4.87 5.99 14.46
N LYS A 83 -3.95 5.08 14.81
CA LYS A 83 -3.23 5.07 16.09
C LYS A 83 -1.96 5.94 16.07
N MET A 84 -1.74 6.73 15.01
CA MET A 84 -0.58 7.62 14.90
C MET A 84 -0.57 8.68 16.00
N SER A 85 0.59 8.86 16.62
CA SER A 85 0.80 9.90 17.64
C SER A 85 0.62 11.30 17.04
N LYS A 86 0.04 12.22 17.83
CA LYS A 86 -0.16 13.63 17.43
C LYS A 86 1.14 14.31 16.97
N ALA A 87 2.28 13.90 17.51
CA ALA A 87 3.58 14.45 17.15
C ALA A 87 3.93 14.30 15.65
N TYR A 88 3.37 13.29 14.98
CA TYR A 88 3.63 13.01 13.56
C TYR A 88 2.47 13.41 12.65
N GLN A 89 1.31 13.77 13.19
CA GLN A 89 0.13 14.11 12.39
C GLN A 89 0.36 15.35 11.51
N GLY A 90 1.14 16.33 11.98
CA GLY A 90 1.46 17.52 11.20
C GLY A 90 2.37 17.27 9.98
N LYS A 91 2.95 16.06 9.85
CA LYS A 91 3.76 15.67 8.68
C LYS A 91 2.93 14.99 7.58
N ILE A 92 1.73 14.51 7.94
CA ILE A 92 0.89 13.70 7.06
C ILE A 92 -0.27 14.57 6.57
N GLU A 93 -0.35 14.78 5.27
CA GLU A 93 -1.44 15.53 4.64
C GLU A 93 -2.71 14.68 4.58
N GLU A 94 -2.60 13.46 4.03
CA GLU A 94 -3.73 12.54 3.88
C GLU A 94 -3.29 11.08 4.12
N VAL A 95 -4.23 10.27 4.63
CA VAL A 95 -4.10 8.81 4.68
C VAL A 95 -5.21 8.18 3.85
N ILE A 96 -4.83 7.51 2.77
CA ILE A 96 -5.72 6.83 1.83
C ILE A 96 -5.63 5.33 2.09
N TYR A 97 -6.79 4.70 2.30
CA TYR A 97 -6.91 3.24 2.35
C TYR A 97 -7.53 2.70 1.07
N CYS A 98 -6.74 1.95 0.31
CA CYS A 98 -7.19 1.15 -0.82
C CYS A 98 -7.42 -0.28 -0.33
N ILE A 99 -8.68 -0.61 -0.05
CA ILE A 99 -9.02 -1.95 0.43
C ILE A 99 -9.14 -2.86 -0.76
N THR A 100 -8.29 -3.88 -0.80
CA THR A 100 -8.35 -4.92 -1.80
C THR A 100 -9.31 -6.00 -1.34
N SER A 101 -10.14 -6.46 -2.27
CA SER A 101 -10.89 -7.70 -2.10
C SER A 101 -10.01 -8.85 -2.64
N PRO A 102 -10.26 -10.14 -2.27
CA PRO A 102 -9.47 -11.31 -2.72
C PRO A 102 -9.32 -11.49 -4.25
N GLU A 103 -10.00 -10.66 -5.03
CA GLU A 103 -9.96 -10.56 -6.47
C GLU A 103 -8.53 -10.36 -7.01
N ILE A 104 -7.65 -9.63 -6.31
CA ILE A 104 -6.25 -9.44 -6.75
C ILE A 104 -5.47 -10.76 -6.71
N GLU A 105 -5.62 -11.55 -5.66
CA GLU A 105 -5.02 -12.86 -5.52
C GLU A 105 -5.62 -13.83 -6.54
N MET A 106 -6.91 -13.72 -6.83
CA MET A 106 -7.54 -14.48 -7.91
C MET A 106 -6.94 -14.13 -9.28
N LEU A 107 -6.68 -12.85 -9.59
CA LEU A 107 -5.99 -12.44 -10.82
C LEU A 107 -4.59 -13.09 -10.92
N MET A 108 -3.85 -13.13 -9.81
CA MET A 108 -2.56 -13.82 -9.76
C MET A 108 -2.69 -15.33 -9.95
N ILE A 109 -3.66 -15.99 -9.31
CA ILE A 109 -3.92 -17.42 -9.49
C ILE A 109 -4.23 -17.76 -10.96
N HIS A 110 -5.00 -16.89 -11.64
CA HIS A 110 -5.27 -17.03 -13.06
C HIS A 110 -4.01 -16.82 -13.91
N SER A 111 -3.21 -15.79 -13.63
CA SER A 111 -2.00 -15.47 -14.43
C SER A 111 -0.96 -16.59 -14.39
N ILE A 112 -0.89 -17.36 -13.30
CA ILE A 112 0.01 -18.51 -13.15
C ILE A 112 -0.63 -19.87 -13.48
N ASN A 113 -1.81 -19.89 -14.11
CA ASN A 113 -2.55 -21.11 -14.48
C ASN A 113 -2.85 -22.06 -13.30
N CYS A 114 -3.09 -21.51 -12.11
CA CYS A 114 -3.38 -22.29 -10.89
C CYS A 114 -4.87 -22.35 -10.52
N PHE A 115 -5.76 -21.80 -11.35
CA PHE A 115 -7.19 -21.71 -11.05
C PHE A 115 -7.85 -23.08 -10.77
N ASP A 116 -7.57 -24.10 -11.59
CA ASP A 116 -8.14 -25.44 -11.39
C ASP A 116 -7.65 -26.10 -10.11
N LYS A 117 -6.41 -25.83 -9.70
CA LYS A 117 -5.86 -26.30 -8.43
C LYS A 117 -6.56 -25.61 -7.27
N PHE A 118 -6.72 -24.29 -7.34
CA PHE A 118 -7.42 -23.52 -6.32
C PHE A 118 -8.89 -23.95 -6.18
N ASN A 119 -9.59 -24.20 -7.30
CA ASN A 119 -10.98 -24.65 -7.30
C ASN A 119 -11.23 -25.93 -6.49
N LYS A 120 -10.23 -26.81 -6.40
CA LYS A 120 -10.31 -28.05 -5.60
C LYS A 120 -10.25 -27.81 -4.09
N VAL A 121 -9.71 -26.66 -3.65
CA VAL A 121 -9.45 -26.35 -2.23
C VAL A 121 -10.15 -25.09 -1.73
N LYS A 122 -10.80 -24.30 -2.60
CA LYS A 122 -11.41 -22.99 -2.29
C LYS A 122 -12.41 -22.96 -1.14
N SER A 123 -13.00 -24.10 -0.76
CA SER A 123 -13.88 -24.19 0.41
C SER A 123 -13.13 -24.22 1.74
N LYS A 124 -11.81 -24.44 1.70
CA LYS A 124 -10.94 -24.60 2.89
C LYS A 124 -9.86 -23.54 2.98
N VAL A 125 -9.46 -22.94 1.86
CA VAL A 125 -8.39 -21.93 1.81
C VAL A 125 -8.86 -20.66 1.10
N LYS A 126 -8.38 -19.52 1.58
CA LYS A 126 -8.56 -18.23 0.89
C LYS A 126 -7.67 -18.19 -0.36
N PRO A 127 -8.02 -17.37 -1.36
CA PRO A 127 -7.11 -17.06 -2.47
C PRO A 127 -5.85 -16.40 -1.90
N SER A 128 -4.69 -16.98 -2.17
CA SER A 128 -3.38 -16.49 -1.73
C SER A 128 -2.28 -17.04 -2.63
#